data_AF-A0A0S7F131-F1
#
_entry.id   AF-A0A0S7F131-F1
#
_cell.length_a   1.000
_cell.length_b   1.000
_cell.length_c   1.000
_cell.angle_alpha   90.00
_cell.angle_beta   90.00
_cell.angle_gamma   90.00
#
_symmetry.space_group_name_H-M   'P 1'
#
loop_
_entity.id
_entity.type
_entity.pdbx_description
1 polymer ?
#
loop_
_entity_poly.entity_id
_entity_poly.type
_entity_poly.pdbx_seq_one_letter_code
_entity_poly.pdbx_strand_id
1 'polypeptide(L)'
;MTYRLLIGRLGEFGSTVMLECSTGFYLGVGHRTLRCLANGTWEGSDDPALCKIISCGELPTPPFGTKLGTLTTFGATAIFMCNHGYTLVGSHVRECGADGLWSGAETKCLAGHCDSPDPIVNGHISGDGSSYRDTVVYQCMLGYRLIGTSVRICQQDHRWSGTTPVCVPITCGHPGNPANGRTNGQLSMKIKLDTVDPYYIFHPRCRLGVSLEETRLKATMEELKSWMAELHEDPSKFSEPKFPTECFFLTLHTHHLSILPCCRRYIRRLRAIRELNRTVEELKNSESQWKDSPLASRHREMLKRCKTQLKKLVRAKACADVGLLDENLLRRSLQFYSTVIQLILRMVDPAYPNITLPLNPEIPKSFAALPEFYVEDVAEFLLFVVQYSPQVLYEPCVQDVVTFLVVFICSQHYIRNPYLIAKLVEVLFVTNPAVQPRTQRFSEMMENHPLSIKHLVPALMKFYTDVEHTGATSEFYDKFTIRYHISTIFKSLWQNIAHHGTFMEEFNSGKQFVRYINMLINDTT
;
A
#
# COMPACT_ATOMS: atom_id res chain seq x y z
N MET A 1 55.07 -27.72 -26.56
CA MET A 1 56.07 -26.90 -27.31
C MET A 1 55.96 -25.47 -26.79
N THR A 2 57.03 -24.94 -26.20
CA THR A 2 57.04 -23.64 -25.46
C THR A 2 57.32 -22.43 -26.35
N TYR A 3 57.59 -22.66 -27.63
CA TYR A 3 57.82 -21.63 -28.64
C TYR A 3 56.93 -21.85 -29.88
N ARG A 4 56.68 -20.77 -30.62
CA ARG A 4 56.01 -20.73 -31.92
C ARG A 4 56.85 -19.90 -32.90
N LEU A 5 56.81 -20.25 -34.18
CA LEU A 5 57.51 -19.53 -35.25
C LEU A 5 56.68 -18.33 -35.67
N LEU A 6 57.22 -17.11 -35.56
CA LEU A 6 56.49 -15.90 -35.96
C LEU A 6 56.68 -15.56 -37.45
N ILE A 7 57.93 -15.52 -37.93
CA ILE A 7 58.26 -15.06 -39.30
C ILE A 7 59.51 -15.77 -39.83
N GLY A 8 59.46 -16.28 -41.07
CA GLY A 8 60.60 -16.77 -41.87
C GLY A 8 60.26 -17.95 -42.80
N ARG A 9 60.88 -18.04 -43.99
CA ARG A 9 60.84 -19.24 -44.85
C ARG A 9 61.84 -20.27 -44.31
N LEU A 10 61.41 -21.52 -44.16
CA LEU A 10 62.26 -22.61 -43.68
C LEU A 10 63.20 -23.08 -44.81
N GLY A 11 64.51 -22.96 -44.61
CA GLY A 11 65.49 -23.80 -45.33
C GLY A 11 66.36 -23.16 -46.41
N GLU A 12 66.36 -21.83 -46.60
CA GLU A 12 67.27 -21.16 -47.55
C GLU A 12 68.45 -20.48 -46.84
N PHE A 13 69.65 -20.56 -47.41
CA PHE A 13 70.85 -19.88 -46.90
C PHE A 13 70.61 -18.38 -46.70
N GLY A 14 70.93 -17.86 -45.52
CA GLY A 14 70.71 -16.46 -45.16
C GLY A 14 69.31 -16.16 -44.59
N SER A 15 68.38 -17.12 -44.58
CA SER A 15 67.06 -16.97 -43.96
C SER A 15 67.18 -16.72 -42.46
N THR A 16 66.30 -15.87 -41.94
CA THR A 16 66.23 -15.54 -40.52
C THR A 16 64.85 -15.94 -39.98
N VAL A 17 64.83 -16.70 -38.88
CA VAL A 17 63.60 -17.08 -38.19
C VAL A 17 63.56 -16.47 -36.80
N MET A 18 62.40 -15.96 -36.39
CA MET A 18 62.18 -15.43 -35.05
C MET A 18 61.25 -16.35 -34.25
N LEU A 19 61.72 -16.74 -33.06
CA LEU A 19 60.98 -17.57 -32.12
C LEU A 19 60.25 -16.68 -31.11
N GLU A 20 58.96 -16.97 -30.89
CA GLU A 20 58.14 -16.35 -29.86
C GLU A 20 57.68 -17.40 -28.84
N CYS A 21 57.63 -17.03 -27.56
CA CYS A 21 57.12 -17.92 -26.54
C CYS A 21 55.59 -18.05 -26.64
N SER A 22 55.06 -19.23 -26.31
CA SER A 22 53.61 -19.44 -26.22
C SER A 22 52.98 -18.55 -25.13
N THR A 23 51.70 -18.20 -25.28
CA THR A 23 50.94 -17.40 -24.31
C THR A 23 51.14 -17.91 -22.87
N GLY A 24 51.47 -17.01 -21.95
CA GLY A 24 51.80 -17.35 -20.57
C GLY A 24 53.29 -17.59 -20.28
N PHE A 25 54.15 -17.48 -21.29
CA PHE A 25 55.60 -17.58 -21.17
C PHE A 25 56.28 -16.35 -21.78
N TYR A 26 57.37 -15.89 -21.17
CA TYR A 26 58.19 -14.80 -21.67
C TYR A 26 59.59 -15.30 -22.05
N LEU A 27 60.24 -14.56 -22.94
CA LEU A 27 61.56 -14.88 -23.44
C LEU A 27 62.61 -14.63 -22.34
N GLY A 28 63.31 -15.68 -21.92
CA GLY A 28 64.44 -15.61 -21.00
C GLY A 28 65.75 -15.25 -21.71
N VAL A 29 66.84 -15.93 -21.33
CA VAL A 29 68.17 -15.75 -21.93
C VAL A 29 68.31 -16.67 -23.16
N GLY A 30 69.09 -16.23 -24.15
CA GLY A 30 69.43 -16.98 -25.37
C GLY A 30 69.02 -16.26 -26.67
N HIS A 31 69.37 -16.87 -27.81
CA HIS A 31 69.16 -16.27 -29.12
C HIS A 31 67.72 -16.47 -29.63
N ARG A 32 66.93 -15.39 -29.69
CA ARG A 32 65.53 -15.41 -30.20
C ARG A 32 65.41 -15.41 -31.72
N THR A 33 66.49 -15.08 -32.40
CA THR A 33 66.56 -14.94 -33.84
C THR A 33 67.67 -15.85 -34.33
N LEU A 34 67.30 -16.83 -35.15
CA LEU A 34 68.23 -17.80 -35.69
C LEU A 34 68.44 -17.51 -37.18
N ARG A 35 69.69 -17.57 -37.63
CA ARG A 35 70.05 -17.32 -39.04
C ARG A 35 70.67 -18.56 -39.68
N CYS A 36 70.21 -18.94 -40.87
CA CYS A 36 70.73 -20.11 -41.58
C CYS A 36 72.11 -19.81 -42.20
N LEU A 37 73.14 -20.54 -41.78
CA LEU A 37 74.52 -20.41 -42.24
C LEU A 37 74.81 -21.31 -43.45
N ALA A 38 75.89 -21.02 -44.19
CA ALA A 38 76.27 -21.75 -45.41
C ALA A 38 76.66 -23.21 -45.13
N ASN A 39 77.04 -23.51 -43.89
CA ASN A 39 77.36 -24.87 -43.42
C ASN A 39 76.11 -25.70 -43.07
N GLY A 40 74.90 -25.17 -43.29
CA GLY A 40 73.64 -25.88 -43.00
C GLY A 40 73.23 -25.87 -41.52
N THR A 41 73.92 -25.11 -40.67
CA THR A 41 73.56 -24.93 -39.24
C THR A 41 72.89 -23.58 -39.00
N TRP A 42 72.16 -23.45 -37.89
CA TRP A 42 71.53 -22.19 -37.50
C TRP A 42 72.45 -21.43 -36.53
N GLU A 43 72.86 -20.23 -36.92
CA GLU A 43 73.59 -19.32 -36.03
C GLU A 43 72.74 -19.01 -34.80
N GLY A 44 73.27 -19.30 -33.61
CA GLY A 44 72.54 -19.20 -32.33
C GLY A 44 71.86 -20.50 -31.88
N SER A 45 72.00 -21.63 -32.60
CA SER A 45 71.48 -22.93 -32.16
C SER A 45 72.14 -23.49 -30.90
N ASP A 46 73.35 -23.03 -30.61
CA ASP A 46 74.15 -23.50 -29.46
C ASP A 46 73.66 -22.89 -28.13
N ASP A 47 72.89 -21.79 -28.18
CA ASP A 47 72.25 -21.15 -27.02
C ASP A 47 70.79 -20.75 -27.34
N PRO A 48 69.87 -21.74 -27.43
CA PRO A 48 68.49 -21.49 -27.82
C PRO A 48 67.74 -20.71 -26.73
N ALA A 49 66.90 -19.75 -27.15
CA ALA A 49 66.14 -18.95 -26.20
C ALA A 49 65.21 -19.80 -25.31
N LEU A 50 65.37 -19.65 -24.00
CA LEU A 50 64.57 -20.37 -23.00
C LEU A 50 63.30 -19.57 -22.65
N CYS A 51 62.13 -20.12 -22.96
CA CYS A 51 60.85 -19.54 -22.54
C CYS A 51 60.55 -19.89 -21.08
N LYS A 52 60.45 -18.87 -20.22
CA LYS A 52 60.12 -19.02 -18.80
C LYS A 52 58.65 -18.68 -18.58
N ILE A 53 57.99 -19.42 -17.70
CA ILE A 53 56.58 -19.18 -17.37
C ILE A 53 56.43 -17.82 -16.66
N ILE A 54 55.39 -17.08 -17.01
CA ILE A 54 55.06 -15.81 -16.35
C ILE A 54 54.58 -16.11 -14.93
N SER A 55 55.07 -15.34 -13.95
CA SER A 55 54.62 -15.41 -12.56
C SER A 55 54.04 -14.05 -12.15
N CYS A 56 52.84 -14.07 -11.58
CA CYS A 56 52.12 -12.87 -11.12
C CYS A 56 52.48 -12.46 -9.69
N GLY A 57 53.46 -13.13 -9.06
CA GLY A 57 53.84 -12.89 -7.66
C GLY A 57 52.85 -13.47 -6.64
N GLU A 58 53.25 -13.48 -5.37
CA GLU A 58 52.39 -13.96 -4.27
C GLU A 58 51.35 -12.93 -3.86
N LEU A 59 50.08 -13.34 -3.78
CA LEU A 59 49.02 -12.53 -3.17
C LEU A 59 49.05 -12.65 -1.64
N PRO A 60 48.88 -11.55 -0.89
CA PRO A 60 48.77 -11.60 0.57
C PRO A 60 47.48 -12.31 1.00
N THR A 61 47.53 -12.97 2.16
CA THR A 61 46.31 -13.51 2.79
C THR A 61 45.56 -12.36 3.49
N PRO A 62 44.25 -12.17 3.23
CA PRO A 62 43.50 -11.08 3.85
C PRO A 62 43.41 -11.24 5.38
N PRO A 63 43.52 -10.17 6.17
CA PRO A 63 43.25 -10.20 7.60
C PRO A 63 41.83 -10.72 7.84
N PHE A 64 41.66 -11.63 8.82
CA PHE A 64 40.37 -12.26 9.13
C PHE A 64 39.77 -13.07 7.96
N GLY A 65 40.60 -13.56 7.04
CA GLY A 65 40.22 -14.52 6.01
C GLY A 65 41.33 -15.52 5.70
N THR A 66 41.03 -16.47 4.81
CA THR A 66 41.92 -17.52 4.35
C THR A 66 42.08 -17.45 2.83
N LYS A 67 43.29 -17.74 2.35
CA LYS A 67 43.63 -17.87 0.93
C LYS A 67 43.94 -19.33 0.64
N LEU A 68 43.28 -19.89 -0.37
CA LEU A 68 43.52 -21.23 -0.90
C LEU A 68 44.17 -21.11 -2.29
N GLY A 69 45.24 -21.87 -2.50
CA GLY A 69 46.08 -21.79 -3.70
C GLY A 69 47.44 -21.14 -3.41
N THR A 70 48.51 -21.85 -3.74
CA THR A 70 49.91 -21.45 -3.46
C THR A 70 50.73 -21.18 -4.73
N LEU A 71 50.23 -21.59 -5.90
CA LEU A 71 50.90 -21.36 -7.17
C LEU A 71 50.72 -19.92 -7.64
N THR A 72 51.76 -19.35 -8.25
CA THR A 72 51.78 -17.95 -8.71
C THR A 72 52.07 -17.81 -10.21
N THR A 73 52.12 -18.92 -10.94
CA THR A 73 52.43 -18.95 -12.37
C THR A 73 51.17 -18.82 -13.22
N PHE A 74 51.34 -18.45 -14.49
CA PHE A 74 50.24 -18.31 -15.46
C PHE A 74 49.24 -19.47 -15.40
N GLY A 75 47.94 -19.13 -15.30
CA GLY A 75 46.83 -20.09 -15.15
C GLY A 75 46.58 -20.59 -13.72
N ALA A 76 47.39 -20.18 -12.73
CA ALA A 76 47.12 -20.47 -11.33
C ALA A 76 45.90 -19.67 -10.82
N THR A 77 45.11 -20.29 -9.93
CA THR A 77 43.94 -19.66 -9.29
C THR A 77 44.12 -19.59 -7.78
N ALA A 78 43.75 -18.45 -7.20
CA ALA A 78 43.70 -18.22 -5.77
C ALA A 78 42.25 -17.94 -5.35
N ILE A 79 41.76 -18.69 -4.36
CA ILE A 79 40.39 -18.57 -3.83
C ILE A 79 40.47 -17.98 -2.43
N PHE A 80 39.62 -16.99 -2.16
CA PHE A 80 39.58 -16.29 -0.88
C PHE A 80 38.28 -16.54 -0.15
N MET A 81 38.37 -16.76 1.16
CA MET A 81 37.23 -16.94 2.05
C MET A 81 37.41 -16.10 3.31
N CYS A 82 36.36 -15.47 3.81
CA CYS A 82 36.43 -14.73 5.07
C CYS A 82 36.04 -15.62 6.25
N ASN A 83 36.66 -15.36 7.42
CA ASN A 83 36.30 -16.03 8.66
C ASN A 83 34.87 -15.65 9.08
N HIS A 84 34.28 -16.42 9.98
CA HIS A 84 32.91 -16.20 10.45
C HIS A 84 32.74 -14.77 11.02
N GLY A 85 31.77 -14.02 10.51
CA GLY A 85 31.48 -12.63 10.92
C GLY A 85 32.09 -11.53 10.05
N TYR A 86 32.83 -11.88 9.00
CA TYR A 86 33.40 -10.93 8.04
C TYR A 86 32.84 -11.18 6.64
N THR A 87 32.59 -10.10 5.90
CA THR A 87 32.08 -10.15 4.53
C THR A 87 33.22 -9.89 3.54
N LEU A 88 33.28 -10.69 2.48
CA LEU A 88 34.29 -10.56 1.43
C LEU A 88 33.91 -9.43 0.48
N VAL A 89 34.78 -8.42 0.38
CA VAL A 89 34.68 -7.32 -0.57
C VAL A 89 35.85 -7.43 -1.55
N GLY A 90 35.56 -7.50 -2.84
CA GLY A 90 36.55 -7.76 -3.90
C GLY A 90 36.29 -9.07 -4.62
N SER A 91 37.30 -9.63 -5.27
CA SER A 91 37.12 -10.87 -6.05
C SER A 91 37.27 -12.12 -5.19
N HIS A 92 36.30 -13.03 -5.27
CA HIS A 92 36.35 -14.33 -4.57
C HIS A 92 37.43 -15.26 -5.13
N VAL A 93 37.69 -15.18 -6.43
CA VAL A 93 38.69 -15.97 -7.14
C VAL A 93 39.51 -15.02 -8.01
N ARG A 94 40.83 -15.17 -7.98
CA ARG A 94 41.77 -14.43 -8.81
C ARG A 94 42.63 -15.41 -9.59
N GLU A 95 42.92 -15.10 -10.85
CA GLU A 95 43.68 -15.95 -11.76
C GLU A 95 44.88 -15.19 -12.33
N CYS A 96 46.04 -15.85 -12.44
CA CYS A 96 47.25 -15.25 -12.98
C CYS A 96 47.17 -15.18 -14.51
N GLY A 97 47.06 -13.96 -15.04
CA GLY A 97 46.93 -13.66 -16.46
C GLY A 97 48.24 -13.68 -17.25
N ALA A 98 48.13 -13.66 -18.58
CA ALA A 98 49.29 -13.67 -19.49
C ALA A 98 50.05 -12.33 -19.51
N ASP A 99 49.47 -11.30 -18.91
CA ASP A 99 50.06 -9.98 -18.65
C ASP A 99 50.94 -9.95 -17.39
N GLY A 100 50.98 -11.05 -16.62
CA GLY A 100 51.73 -11.13 -15.36
C GLY A 100 51.02 -10.45 -14.20
N LEU A 101 49.72 -10.17 -14.30
CA LEU A 101 48.90 -9.62 -13.22
C LEU A 101 47.81 -10.61 -12.80
N TRP A 102 47.43 -10.53 -11.53
CA TRP A 102 46.28 -11.27 -11.01
C TRP A 102 44.97 -10.59 -11.41
N SER A 103 44.06 -11.35 -12.02
CA SER A 103 42.74 -10.88 -12.42
C SER A 103 41.90 -10.43 -11.22
N GLY A 104 40.93 -9.56 -11.47
CA GLY A 104 39.98 -9.10 -10.46
C GLY A 104 40.51 -8.05 -9.48
N ALA A 105 39.67 -7.68 -8.52
CA ALA A 105 39.94 -6.68 -7.51
C ALA A 105 40.55 -7.30 -6.24
N GLU A 106 41.35 -6.52 -5.52
CA GLU A 106 41.94 -6.92 -4.23
C GLU A 106 40.86 -7.35 -3.23
N THR A 107 41.06 -8.51 -2.60
CA THR A 107 40.10 -9.11 -1.68
C THR A 107 40.34 -8.65 -0.25
N LYS A 108 39.32 -8.07 0.40
CA LYS A 108 39.35 -7.64 1.80
C LYS A 108 38.19 -8.26 2.56
N CYS A 109 38.46 -8.72 3.79
CA CYS A 109 37.44 -9.19 4.71
C CYS A 109 37.12 -8.06 5.67
N LEU A 110 35.94 -7.46 5.53
CA LEU A 110 35.49 -6.35 6.37
C LEU A 110 34.47 -6.83 7.39
N ALA A 111 34.60 -6.35 8.62
CA ALA A 111 33.58 -6.54 9.64
C ALA A 111 32.31 -5.80 9.18
N GLY A 112 31.17 -6.47 9.20
CA GLY A 112 29.92 -5.85 8.83
C GLY A 112 29.59 -4.71 9.78
N HIS A 113 29.34 -3.52 9.22
CA HIS A 113 28.68 -2.45 9.94
C HIS A 113 27.21 -2.47 9.58
N CYS A 114 26.34 -2.30 10.57
CA CYS A 114 24.93 -2.02 10.35
C CYS A 114 24.74 -0.52 10.09
N ASP A 115 23.72 -0.17 9.32
CA ASP A 115 23.31 1.23 9.15
C ASP A 115 22.89 1.84 10.50
N SER A 116 22.83 3.17 10.58
CA SER A 116 22.34 3.85 11.77
C SER A 116 20.97 3.30 12.19
N PRO A 117 20.77 2.90 13.46
CA PRO A 117 19.53 2.31 13.91
C PRO A 117 18.35 3.28 13.74
N ASP A 118 17.19 2.75 13.35
CA ASP A 118 16.00 3.55 13.08
C ASP A 118 15.60 4.39 14.32
N PRO A 119 15.37 5.70 14.17
CA PRO A 119 14.90 6.54 15.27
C PRO A 119 13.46 6.19 15.66
N ILE A 120 13.14 6.36 16.95
CA ILE A 120 11.79 6.14 17.48
C ILE A 120 11.17 7.45 17.98
N VAL A 121 9.88 7.63 17.75
CA VAL A 121 9.13 8.80 18.22
C VAL A 121 8.93 8.71 19.73
N ASN A 122 9.16 9.81 20.45
CA ASN A 122 9.08 9.88 21.93
C ASN A 122 10.03 8.92 22.66
N GLY A 123 11.18 8.62 22.05
CA GLY A 123 12.27 7.86 22.66
C GLY A 123 13.63 8.33 22.15
N HIS A 124 14.68 7.74 22.70
CA HIS A 124 16.06 7.96 22.31
C HIS A 124 16.82 6.63 22.27
N ILE A 125 17.95 6.62 21.57
CA ILE A 125 18.82 5.46 21.39
C ILE A 125 20.11 5.71 22.17
N SER A 126 20.54 4.72 22.93
CA SER A 126 21.80 4.72 23.67
C SER A 126 22.71 3.62 23.09
N GLY A 127 23.92 4.00 22.67
CA GLY A 127 24.92 3.12 22.05
C GLY A 127 25.55 3.78 20.81
N ASP A 128 26.87 3.66 20.67
CA ASP A 128 27.69 4.32 19.64
C ASP A 128 28.34 3.34 18.65
N GLY A 129 28.28 2.04 18.93
CA GLY A 129 28.81 0.98 18.06
C GLY A 129 27.84 0.52 16.97
N SER A 130 28.34 0.36 15.75
CA SER A 130 27.60 -0.20 14.60
C SER A 130 28.24 -1.46 14.00
N SER A 131 29.25 -2.02 14.65
CA SER A 131 29.96 -3.23 14.22
C SER A 131 29.15 -4.50 14.48
N TYR A 132 29.48 -5.59 13.78
CA TYR A 132 28.89 -6.90 14.02
C TYR A 132 28.95 -7.28 15.52
N ARG A 133 27.79 -7.65 16.08
CA ARG A 133 27.50 -7.88 17.51
C ARG A 133 27.47 -6.66 18.43
N ASP A 134 27.66 -5.44 17.92
CA ASP A 134 27.38 -4.24 18.72
C ASP A 134 25.89 -4.17 19.05
N THR A 135 25.59 -3.52 20.17
CA THR A 135 24.24 -3.43 20.73
C THR A 135 23.81 -2.00 20.95
N VAL A 136 22.59 -1.68 20.52
CA VAL A 136 21.95 -0.39 20.80
C VAL A 136 20.71 -0.60 21.67
N VAL A 137 20.49 0.33 22.59
CA VAL A 137 19.41 0.28 23.56
C VAL A 137 18.43 1.42 23.31
N TYR A 138 17.18 1.07 23.08
CA TYR A 138 16.07 2.01 22.95
C TYR A 138 15.48 2.32 24.32
N GLN A 139 15.29 3.61 24.59
CA GLN A 139 14.66 4.11 25.81
C GLN A 139 13.57 5.13 25.49
N CYS A 140 12.40 4.95 26.08
CA CYS A 140 11.30 5.91 25.93
C CYS A 140 11.51 7.14 26.82
N MET A 141 11.01 8.30 26.35
CA MET A 141 10.95 9.51 27.16
C MET A 141 9.94 9.34 28.32
N LEU A 142 10.04 10.22 29.32
CA LEU A 142 9.15 10.21 30.48
C LEU A 142 7.67 10.24 30.06
N GLY A 143 6.85 9.37 30.64
CA GLY A 143 5.42 9.24 30.30
C GLY A 143 5.11 8.24 29.18
N TYR A 144 6.12 7.54 28.64
CA TYR A 144 5.97 6.52 27.63
C TYR A 144 6.60 5.20 28.07
N ARG A 145 6.00 4.07 27.69
CA ARG A 145 6.56 2.72 27.88
C ARG A 145 6.94 2.10 26.55
N LEU A 146 8.01 1.32 26.56
CA LEU A 146 8.51 0.64 25.39
C LEU A 146 7.74 -0.66 25.15
N ILE A 147 7.22 -0.84 23.93
CA ILE A 147 6.65 -2.11 23.44
C ILE A 147 7.61 -2.69 22.40
N GLY A 148 8.06 -3.92 22.66
CA GLY A 148 9.05 -4.63 21.86
C GLY A 148 10.35 -4.90 22.62
N THR A 149 11.39 -5.31 21.92
CA THR A 149 12.72 -5.55 22.49
C THR A 149 13.48 -4.24 22.63
N SER A 150 13.91 -3.89 23.84
CA SER A 150 14.67 -2.66 24.10
C SER A 150 16.10 -2.70 23.56
N VAL A 151 16.63 -3.88 23.24
CA VAL A 151 18.01 -4.07 22.76
C VAL A 151 17.97 -4.66 21.36
N ARG A 152 18.73 -4.05 20.44
CA ARG A 152 19.00 -4.62 19.10
C ARG A 152 20.49 -4.88 18.95
N ILE A 153 20.81 -5.92 18.18
CA ILE A 153 22.18 -6.41 17.96
C ILE A 153 22.46 -6.36 16.46
N CYS A 154 23.60 -5.82 16.05
CA CYS A 154 23.98 -5.81 14.64
C CYS A 154 24.28 -7.23 14.14
N GLN A 155 23.54 -7.68 13.13
CA GLN A 155 23.61 -9.02 12.56
C GLN A 155 24.51 -9.09 11.32
N GLN A 156 24.83 -10.31 10.90
CA GLN A 156 25.78 -10.58 9.81
C GLN A 156 25.27 -10.12 8.44
N ASP A 157 23.96 -9.91 8.29
CA ASP A 157 23.32 -9.36 7.09
C ASP A 157 23.35 -7.82 7.04
N HIS A 158 24.14 -7.18 7.90
CA HIS A 158 24.24 -5.73 8.04
C HIS A 158 22.95 -5.05 8.51
N ARG A 159 22.03 -5.81 9.15
CA ARG A 159 20.80 -5.29 9.72
C ARG A 159 20.77 -5.47 11.24
N TRP A 160 20.05 -4.58 11.90
CA TRP A 160 19.78 -4.70 13.33
C TRP A 160 18.77 -5.82 13.60
N SER A 161 19.02 -6.63 14.62
CA SER A 161 18.16 -7.75 14.99
C SER A 161 16.74 -7.31 15.35
N GLY A 162 15.75 -8.14 15.00
CA GLY A 162 14.35 -7.91 15.37
C GLY A 162 13.71 -6.68 14.71
N THR A 163 12.60 -6.24 15.28
CA THR A 163 11.84 -5.06 14.82
C THR A 163 12.09 -3.86 15.72
N THR A 164 12.05 -2.66 15.14
CA THR A 164 12.20 -1.40 15.89
C THR A 164 11.08 -1.26 16.93
N PRO A 165 11.41 -1.09 18.23
CA PRO A 165 10.40 -0.99 19.28
C PRO A 165 9.63 0.33 19.19
N VAL A 166 8.44 0.37 19.82
CA VAL A 166 7.57 1.55 19.79
C VAL A 166 7.34 2.08 21.21
N CYS A 167 7.51 3.39 21.39
CA CYS A 167 7.12 4.07 22.62
C CYS A 167 5.65 4.44 22.58
N VAL A 168 4.86 3.83 23.46
CA VAL A 168 3.45 4.17 23.63
C VAL A 168 3.24 4.93 24.93
N PRO A 169 2.33 5.91 24.99
CA PRO A 169 2.07 6.64 26.23
C PRO A 169 1.64 5.67 27.34
N ILE A 170 2.17 5.89 28.54
CA ILE A 170 1.79 5.13 29.74
C ILE A 170 0.37 5.57 30.10
N THR A 171 -0.56 4.63 30.02
CA THR A 171 -1.90 4.81 30.55
C THR A 171 -1.94 4.22 31.96
N CYS A 172 -2.26 5.05 32.94
CA CYS A 172 -2.64 4.55 34.25
C CYS A 172 -3.96 3.77 34.07
N GLY A 173 -3.97 2.48 34.43
CA GLY A 173 -5.21 1.70 34.46
C GLY A 173 -6.23 2.31 35.42
N HIS A 174 -7.45 1.78 35.43
CA HIS A 174 -8.50 2.24 36.33
C HIS A 174 -8.01 2.14 37.79
N PRO A 175 -8.00 3.21 38.60
CA PRO A 175 -7.44 3.21 39.96
C PRO A 175 -8.21 2.35 40.98
N GLY A 176 -9.15 1.53 40.52
CA GLY A 176 -10.11 0.82 41.36
C GLY A 176 -11.20 1.77 41.88
N ASN A 177 -12.34 1.18 42.23
CA ASN A 177 -13.39 1.94 42.90
C ASN A 177 -13.07 2.01 44.40
N PRO A 178 -13.03 3.20 45.03
CA PRO A 178 -12.91 3.30 46.48
C PRO A 178 -14.15 2.70 47.16
N ALA A 179 -13.96 2.12 48.34
CA ALA A 179 -15.08 1.62 49.15
C ALA A 179 -16.05 2.78 49.43
N ASN A 180 -17.32 2.60 49.03
CA ASN A 180 -18.41 3.58 49.11
C ASN A 180 -18.26 4.84 48.22
N GLY A 181 -17.42 4.81 47.17
CA GLY A 181 -17.33 5.89 46.18
C GLY A 181 -17.41 5.39 44.73
N ARG A 182 -17.92 6.24 43.82
CA ARG A 182 -18.01 5.95 42.39
C ARG A 182 -17.03 6.85 41.62
N THR A 183 -16.06 6.25 40.95
CA THR A 183 -15.16 6.96 40.04
C THR A 183 -15.88 7.24 38.72
N ASN A 184 -16.19 8.50 38.43
CA ASN A 184 -16.60 8.94 37.09
C ASN A 184 -15.34 9.07 36.23
N GLY A 185 -14.91 7.99 35.57
CA GLY A 185 -13.67 8.03 34.79
C GLY A 185 -13.21 6.74 34.13
N GLN A 186 -14.04 6.15 33.26
CA GLN A 186 -13.55 5.35 32.13
C GLN A 186 -14.54 5.51 30.97
N LEU A 187 -14.39 6.60 30.20
CA LEU A 187 -15.35 7.02 29.16
C LEU A 187 -15.37 6.13 27.90
N SER A 188 -14.65 5.00 27.88
CA SER A 188 -14.75 4.02 26.80
C SER A 188 -14.98 2.64 27.38
N MET A 189 -16.24 2.29 27.63
CA MET A 189 -16.60 0.87 27.60
C MET A 189 -16.34 0.37 26.18
N LYS A 190 -15.41 -0.58 26.01
CA LYS A 190 -15.31 -1.30 24.74
C LYS A 190 -16.60 -2.12 24.58
N ILE A 191 -17.51 -1.65 23.74
CA ILE A 191 -18.74 -2.38 23.40
C ILE A 191 -18.31 -3.65 22.67
N LYS A 192 -18.66 -4.81 23.22
CA LYS A 192 -18.49 -6.10 22.53
C LYS A 192 -19.69 -6.28 21.61
N LEU A 193 -19.44 -6.54 20.33
CA LEU A 193 -20.51 -6.67 19.34
C LEU A 193 -21.54 -7.75 19.72
N ASP A 194 -21.12 -8.84 20.36
CA ASP A 194 -22.00 -9.92 20.82
C ASP A 194 -23.03 -9.49 21.88
N THR A 195 -22.83 -8.31 22.47
CA THR A 195 -23.77 -7.72 23.45
C THR A 195 -24.75 -6.75 22.81
N VAL A 196 -24.56 -6.41 21.54
CA VAL A 196 -25.42 -5.49 20.77
C VAL A 196 -26.57 -6.28 20.17
N ASP A 197 -27.80 -5.88 20.48
CA ASP A 197 -29.00 -6.46 19.88
C ASP A 197 -29.24 -5.87 18.48
N PRO A 198 -29.13 -6.65 17.38
CA PRO A 198 -29.35 -6.16 16.02
C PRO A 198 -30.78 -5.67 15.77
N TYR A 199 -31.76 -6.10 16.58
CA TYR A 199 -33.17 -5.71 16.44
C TYR A 199 -33.53 -4.44 17.20
N TYR A 200 -32.59 -3.83 17.93
CA TYR A 200 -32.89 -2.70 18.81
C TYR A 200 -33.55 -1.51 18.10
N ILE A 201 -33.19 -1.22 16.85
CA ILE A 201 -33.81 -0.10 16.14
C ILE A 201 -35.30 -0.31 15.82
N PHE A 202 -35.76 -1.56 15.84
CA PHE A 202 -37.16 -1.94 15.66
C PHE A 202 -37.89 -2.13 17.00
N HIS A 203 -37.16 -2.04 18.11
CA HIS A 203 -37.70 -2.24 19.45
C HIS A 203 -38.66 -1.10 19.85
N PRO A 204 -39.83 -1.37 20.46
CA PRO A 204 -40.79 -0.34 20.86
C PRO A 204 -40.22 0.72 21.82
N ARG A 205 -39.29 0.32 22.69
CA ARG A 205 -38.52 1.19 23.61
C ARG A 205 -37.24 1.79 23.01
N CYS A 206 -37.02 1.66 21.70
CA CYS A 206 -35.86 2.29 21.04
C CYS A 206 -35.89 3.80 21.27
N ARG A 207 -34.78 4.38 21.73
CA ARG A 207 -34.67 5.83 21.98
C ARG A 207 -34.36 6.64 20.72
N LEU A 208 -34.12 5.97 19.59
CA LEU A 208 -33.79 6.62 18.34
C LEU A 208 -35.07 6.94 17.56
N GLY A 209 -35.21 8.19 17.14
CA GLY A 209 -36.25 8.61 16.22
C GLY A 209 -35.83 8.32 14.77
N VAL A 210 -35.82 7.05 14.37
CA VAL A 210 -35.62 6.68 12.97
C VAL A 210 -36.91 7.05 12.22
N SER A 211 -36.85 8.05 11.35
CA SER A 211 -38.06 8.51 10.64
C SER A 211 -38.63 7.39 9.77
N LEU A 212 -39.96 7.28 9.72
CA LEU A 212 -40.66 6.39 8.81
C LEU A 212 -40.55 6.84 7.34
N GLU A 213 -40.02 8.05 7.10
CA GLU A 213 -39.77 8.59 5.76
C GLU A 213 -38.37 8.26 5.21
N GLU A 214 -37.46 7.76 6.05
CA GLU A 214 -36.12 7.35 5.62
C GLU A 214 -36.15 6.09 4.76
N THR A 215 -35.53 6.16 3.58
CA THR A 215 -35.40 5.03 2.66
C THR A 215 -34.72 3.83 3.32
N ARG A 216 -35.12 2.61 2.92
CA ARG A 216 -34.63 1.35 3.47
C ARG A 216 -33.78 0.61 2.45
N LEU A 217 -32.82 -0.20 2.92
CA LEU A 217 -31.88 -0.91 2.05
C LEU A 217 -32.59 -1.76 1.00
N LYS A 218 -33.66 -2.46 1.36
CA LYS A 218 -34.41 -3.30 0.40
C LYS A 218 -35.93 -3.20 0.54
N ALA A 219 -36.44 -3.09 1.76
CA ALA A 219 -37.88 -3.14 2.03
C ALA A 219 -38.62 -1.90 1.47
N THR A 220 -39.86 -2.07 1.02
CA THR A 220 -40.79 -0.92 0.85
C THR A 220 -41.25 -0.42 2.23
N MET A 221 -41.82 0.78 2.29
CA MET A 221 -42.44 1.27 3.52
C MET A 221 -43.66 0.44 3.94
N GLU A 222 -44.36 -0.17 2.98
CA GLU A 222 -45.48 -1.07 3.24
C GLU A 222 -45.00 -2.40 3.85
N GLU A 223 -43.96 -3.00 3.26
CA GLU A 223 -43.31 -4.21 3.78
C GLU A 223 -42.75 -3.98 5.19
N LEU A 224 -42.13 -2.82 5.42
CA LEU A 224 -41.62 -2.42 6.73
C LEU A 224 -42.75 -2.33 7.76
N LYS A 225 -43.83 -1.61 7.45
CA LYS A 225 -44.97 -1.44 8.37
C LYS A 225 -45.60 -2.79 8.71
N SER A 226 -45.81 -3.64 7.71
CA SER A 226 -46.35 -4.98 7.88
C SER A 226 -45.46 -5.83 8.78
N TRP A 227 -44.17 -5.89 8.49
CA TRP A 227 -43.22 -6.66 9.28
C TRP A 227 -43.04 -6.12 10.71
N MET A 228 -43.05 -4.81 10.91
CA MET A 228 -42.99 -4.21 12.24
C MET A 228 -44.22 -4.56 13.09
N ALA A 229 -45.41 -4.60 12.48
CA ALA A 229 -46.62 -5.05 13.18
C ALA A 229 -46.48 -6.52 13.62
N GLU A 230 -46.07 -7.42 12.72
CA GLU A 230 -45.79 -8.83 13.05
C GLU A 230 -44.73 -8.98 14.16
N LEU A 231 -43.73 -8.10 14.18
CA LEU A 231 -42.64 -8.14 15.16
C LEU A 231 -43.10 -7.65 16.54
N HIS A 232 -43.99 -6.66 16.59
CA HIS A 232 -44.52 -6.10 17.84
C HIS A 232 -45.62 -6.96 18.48
N GLU A 233 -46.26 -7.84 17.70
CA GLU A 233 -47.21 -8.83 18.22
C GLU A 233 -46.56 -9.94 19.05
N ASP A 234 -45.26 -10.20 18.87
CA ASP A 234 -44.50 -11.22 19.60
C ASP A 234 -43.39 -10.60 20.47
N PRO A 235 -43.68 -10.27 21.74
CA PRO A 235 -42.71 -9.69 22.66
C PRO A 235 -41.49 -10.57 22.93
N SER A 236 -41.56 -11.88 22.67
CA SER A 236 -40.45 -12.82 22.91
C SER A 236 -39.28 -12.60 21.95
N LYS A 237 -39.51 -11.92 20.82
CA LYS A 237 -38.49 -11.59 19.82
C LYS A 237 -37.58 -10.43 20.25
N PHE A 238 -37.96 -9.68 21.29
CA PHE A 238 -37.19 -8.56 21.77
C PHE A 238 -36.43 -8.90 23.06
N SER A 239 -35.15 -8.55 23.08
CA SER A 239 -34.39 -8.52 24.34
C SER A 239 -34.57 -7.17 25.02
N GLU A 240 -34.50 -7.14 26.37
CA GLU A 240 -34.53 -5.85 27.08
C GLU A 240 -33.35 -4.98 26.63
N PRO A 241 -33.59 -3.72 26.19
CA PRO A 241 -32.53 -2.85 25.72
C PRO A 241 -31.41 -2.67 26.75
N LYS A 242 -30.24 -3.20 26.44
CA LYS A 242 -29.06 -3.08 27.28
C LYS A 242 -28.33 -1.78 26.98
N PHE A 243 -27.73 -1.17 28.00
CA PHE A 243 -26.93 0.05 27.86
C PHE A 243 -25.88 0.01 26.72
N PRO A 244 -25.11 -1.09 26.51
CA PRO A 244 -24.18 -1.18 25.38
C PRO A 244 -24.86 -1.08 24.02
N THR A 245 -26.02 -1.69 23.84
CA THR A 245 -26.83 -1.61 22.63
C THR A 245 -27.30 -0.18 22.39
N GLU A 246 -27.89 0.46 23.41
CA GLU A 246 -28.34 1.85 23.30
C GLU A 246 -27.18 2.78 22.90
N CYS A 247 -26.02 2.64 23.55
CA CYS A 247 -24.83 3.43 23.24
C CYS A 247 -24.31 3.19 21.82
N PHE A 248 -24.30 1.93 21.36
CA PHE A 248 -23.86 1.58 20.01
C PHE A 248 -24.67 2.31 18.95
N PHE A 249 -26.00 2.20 19.00
CA PHE A 249 -26.86 2.82 18.00
C PHE A 249 -26.95 4.34 18.15
N LEU A 250 -26.86 4.90 19.38
CA LEU A 250 -26.71 6.34 19.58
C LEU A 250 -25.41 6.88 18.95
N THR A 251 -24.31 6.11 19.04
CA THR A 251 -23.03 6.48 18.44
C THR A 251 -23.12 6.46 16.91
N LEU A 252 -23.79 5.47 16.33
CA LEU A 252 -24.05 5.40 14.90
C LEU A 252 -24.89 6.60 14.43
N HIS A 253 -25.99 6.89 15.13
CA HIS A 253 -26.84 8.03 14.78
C HIS A 253 -26.12 9.38 14.96
N THR A 254 -25.20 9.48 15.94
CA THR A 254 -24.33 10.65 16.10
C THR A 254 -23.39 10.81 14.91
N HIS A 255 -22.82 9.73 14.38
CA HIS A 255 -21.99 9.81 13.16
C HIS A 255 -22.81 10.33 11.96
N HIS A 256 -24.02 9.80 11.79
CA HIS A 256 -24.94 10.20 10.73
C HIS A 256 -25.35 11.69 10.81
N LEU A 257 -25.72 12.16 12.01
CA LEU A 257 -26.25 13.51 12.19
C LEU A 257 -25.18 14.59 12.42
N SER A 258 -23.94 14.20 12.77
CA SER A 258 -22.89 15.18 13.10
C SER A 258 -21.62 15.00 12.27
N ILE A 259 -20.95 13.84 12.35
CA ILE A 259 -19.63 13.64 11.73
C ILE A 259 -19.71 13.79 10.21
N LEU A 260 -20.64 13.10 9.55
CA LEU A 260 -20.75 13.19 8.10
C LEU A 260 -21.26 14.54 7.59
N PRO A 261 -22.28 15.18 8.18
CA PRO A 261 -22.62 16.56 7.87
C PRO A 261 -21.44 17.52 8.04
N CYS A 262 -20.57 17.31 9.04
CA CYS A 262 -19.32 18.05 9.19
C CYS A 262 -18.35 17.79 8.03
N CYS A 263 -18.16 16.54 7.59
CA CYS A 263 -17.41 16.18 6.38
C CYS A 263 -17.96 16.89 5.13
N ARG A 264 -19.26 16.82 4.88
CA ARG A 264 -19.92 17.49 3.75
C ARG A 264 -19.70 19.00 3.80
N ARG A 265 -19.86 19.61 4.98
CA ARG A 265 -19.66 21.05 5.17
C ARG A 265 -18.20 21.44 4.95
N TYR A 266 -17.26 20.61 5.35
CA TYR A 266 -15.84 20.79 5.10
C TYR A 266 -15.53 20.79 3.58
N ILE A 267 -16.02 19.79 2.84
CA ILE A 267 -15.85 19.70 1.39
C ILE A 267 -16.49 20.90 0.67
N ARG A 268 -17.71 21.31 1.06
CA ARG A 268 -18.37 22.52 0.52
C ARG A 268 -17.55 23.78 0.79
N ARG A 269 -16.97 23.89 1.98
CA ARG A 269 -16.09 25.02 2.35
C ARG A 269 -14.83 25.06 1.50
N LEU A 270 -14.19 23.92 1.23
CA LEU A 270 -13.02 23.86 0.35
C LEU A 270 -13.36 24.32 -1.07
N ARG A 271 -14.50 23.89 -1.62
CA ARG A 271 -14.98 24.35 -2.93
C ARG A 271 -15.20 25.86 -2.95
N ALA A 272 -15.92 26.39 -1.96
CA ALA A 272 -16.16 27.83 -1.83
C ALA A 272 -14.87 28.64 -1.71
N ILE A 273 -13.86 28.14 -0.98
CA ILE A 273 -12.54 28.80 -0.89
C ILE A 273 -11.86 28.83 -2.25
N ARG A 274 -11.83 27.72 -2.99
CA ARG A 274 -11.20 27.65 -4.32
C ARG A 274 -11.87 28.61 -5.31
N GLU A 275 -13.20 28.60 -5.36
CA GLU A 275 -13.97 29.47 -6.25
C GLU A 275 -13.77 30.95 -5.92
N LEU A 276 -13.87 31.31 -4.64
CA LEU A 276 -13.68 32.69 -4.21
C LEU A 276 -12.24 33.18 -4.41
N ASN A 277 -11.25 32.30 -4.22
CA ASN A 277 -9.86 32.57 -4.59
C ASN A 277 -9.72 32.87 -6.07
N ARG A 278 -10.32 32.04 -6.94
CA ARG A 278 -10.28 32.25 -8.39
C ARG A 278 -10.86 33.61 -8.76
N THR A 279 -12.03 33.97 -8.22
CA THR A 279 -12.65 35.29 -8.45
C THR A 279 -11.76 36.44 -7.96
N VAL A 280 -11.09 36.30 -6.81
CA VAL A 280 -10.16 37.32 -6.31
C VAL A 280 -8.97 37.50 -7.26
N GLU A 281 -8.40 36.42 -7.77
CA GLU A 281 -7.27 36.49 -8.70
C GLU A 281 -7.68 37.02 -10.08
N GLU A 282 -8.85 36.64 -10.61
CA GLU A 282 -9.40 37.19 -11.85
C GLU A 282 -9.60 38.71 -11.76
N LEU A 283 -10.14 39.20 -10.63
CA LEU A 283 -10.34 40.63 -10.40
C LEU A 283 -9.02 41.40 -10.27
N LYS A 284 -8.00 40.82 -9.62
CA LYS A 284 -6.67 41.43 -9.55
C LYS A 284 -5.98 41.47 -10.92
N ASN A 285 -6.05 40.37 -11.68
CA ASN A 285 -5.40 40.26 -12.98
C ASN A 285 -6.01 41.22 -14.02
N SER A 286 -7.32 41.49 -13.91
CA SER A 286 -8.03 42.45 -14.75
C SER A 286 -7.97 43.89 -14.24
N GLU A 287 -7.22 44.18 -13.16
CA GLU A 287 -7.20 45.49 -12.51
C GLU A 287 -6.89 46.64 -13.46
N SER A 288 -5.95 46.45 -14.39
CA SER A 288 -5.60 47.44 -15.41
C SER A 288 -6.78 47.86 -16.29
N GLN A 289 -7.77 46.99 -16.50
CA GLN A 289 -8.91 47.22 -17.39
C GLN A 289 -10.03 48.03 -16.73
N TRP A 290 -10.20 47.90 -15.41
CA TRP A 290 -11.31 48.54 -14.70
C TRP A 290 -10.89 49.62 -13.71
N LYS A 291 -9.60 49.74 -13.35
CA LYS A 291 -9.11 50.68 -12.30
C LYS A 291 -9.42 52.15 -12.57
N ASP A 292 -9.49 52.54 -13.84
CA ASP A 292 -9.75 53.92 -14.30
C ASP A 292 -11.17 54.06 -14.91
N SER A 293 -11.98 53.00 -14.84
CA SER A 293 -13.36 53.01 -15.33
C SER A 293 -14.32 53.65 -14.31
N PRO A 294 -15.51 54.12 -14.72
CA PRO A 294 -16.56 54.56 -13.79
C PRO A 294 -16.99 53.48 -12.77
N LEU A 295 -16.74 52.20 -13.08
CA LEU A 295 -17.06 51.06 -12.22
C LEU A 295 -15.93 50.72 -11.22
N ALA A 296 -14.80 51.45 -11.23
CA ALA A 296 -13.63 51.14 -10.41
C ALA A 296 -13.95 51.01 -8.91
N SER A 297 -14.79 51.90 -8.38
CA SER A 297 -15.22 51.85 -6.96
C SER A 297 -15.93 50.55 -6.63
N ARG A 298 -16.85 50.11 -7.50
CA ARG A 298 -17.61 48.86 -7.35
C ARG A 298 -16.70 47.64 -7.40
N HIS A 299 -15.74 47.60 -8.33
CA HIS A 299 -14.76 46.50 -8.41
C HIS A 299 -13.85 46.45 -7.18
N ARG A 300 -13.37 47.59 -6.68
CA ARG A 300 -12.58 47.66 -5.44
C ARG A 300 -13.38 47.17 -4.23
N GLU A 301 -14.64 47.55 -4.12
CA GLU A 301 -15.50 47.11 -3.02
C GLU A 301 -15.80 45.60 -3.11
N MET A 302 -16.11 45.10 -4.31
CA MET A 302 -16.30 43.67 -4.54
C MET A 302 -15.04 42.87 -4.17
N LEU A 303 -13.86 43.32 -4.61
CA LEU A 303 -12.58 42.70 -4.27
C LEU A 303 -12.35 42.68 -2.75
N LYS A 304 -12.67 43.77 -2.04
CA LYS A 304 -12.59 43.85 -0.57
C LYS A 304 -13.55 42.86 0.10
N ARG A 305 -14.80 42.76 -0.37
CA ARG A 305 -15.80 41.80 0.15
C ARG A 305 -15.34 40.35 -0.07
N CYS A 306 -14.88 40.01 -1.28
CA CYS A 306 -14.37 38.68 -1.60
C CYS A 306 -13.15 38.31 -0.73
N LYS A 307 -12.15 39.20 -0.61
CA LYS A 307 -10.99 38.98 0.28
C LYS A 307 -11.39 38.77 1.74
N THR A 308 -12.38 39.52 2.23
CA THR A 308 -12.86 39.40 3.62
C THR A 308 -13.56 38.07 3.85
N GLN A 309 -14.47 37.66 2.95
CA GLN A 309 -15.14 36.37 3.03
C GLN A 309 -14.16 35.21 2.90
N LEU A 310 -13.19 35.31 2.00
CA LEU A 310 -12.13 34.33 1.86
C LEU A 310 -11.34 34.15 3.15
N LYS A 311 -10.91 35.25 3.79
CA LYS A 311 -10.21 35.21 5.08
C LYS A 311 -11.05 34.54 6.17
N LYS A 312 -12.37 34.78 6.20
CA LYS A 312 -13.31 34.12 7.13
C LYS A 312 -13.39 32.61 6.85
N LEU A 313 -13.53 32.21 5.59
CA LEU A 313 -13.62 30.80 5.21
C LEU A 313 -12.33 30.04 5.50
N VAL A 314 -11.17 30.63 5.22
CA VAL A 314 -9.86 30.03 5.51
C VAL A 314 -9.66 29.81 7.02
N ARG A 315 -10.05 30.78 7.86
CA ARG A 315 -10.04 30.61 9.32
C ARG A 315 -10.97 29.50 9.78
N ALA A 316 -12.20 29.47 9.27
CA ALA A 316 -13.15 28.40 9.59
C ALA A 316 -12.67 27.02 9.11
N LYS A 317 -11.94 26.96 7.99
CA LYS A 317 -11.29 25.75 7.48
C LYS A 317 -10.20 25.28 8.43
N ALA A 318 -9.32 26.17 8.90
CA ALA A 318 -8.30 25.83 9.89
C ALA A 318 -8.88 25.26 11.19
N CYS A 319 -9.97 25.83 11.71
CA CYS A 319 -10.64 25.25 12.90
C CYS A 319 -11.21 23.84 12.62
N ALA A 320 -11.71 23.60 11.42
CA ALA A 320 -12.24 22.29 11.05
C ALA A 320 -11.13 21.26 10.79
N ASP A 321 -9.97 21.68 10.26
CA ASP A 321 -8.81 20.80 10.09
C ASP A 321 -8.41 20.17 11.43
N VAL A 322 -8.30 20.99 12.49
CA VAL A 322 -7.88 20.52 13.83
C VAL A 322 -8.81 19.48 14.42
N GLY A 323 -10.12 19.59 14.18
CA GLY A 323 -11.10 18.64 14.72
C GLY A 323 -11.32 17.44 13.81
N LEU A 324 -11.62 17.69 12.54
CA LEU A 324 -12.11 16.67 11.60
C LEU A 324 -10.99 15.85 10.96
N LEU A 325 -9.80 16.44 10.80
CA LEU A 325 -8.62 15.76 10.26
C LEU A 325 -7.68 15.27 11.36
N ASP A 326 -8.14 15.28 12.62
CA ASP A 326 -7.43 14.59 13.70
C ASP A 326 -7.42 13.09 13.43
N GLU A 327 -6.23 12.51 13.28
CA GLU A 327 -6.07 11.12 12.92
C GLU A 327 -6.64 10.17 13.98
N ASN A 328 -6.63 10.56 15.26
CA ASN A 328 -7.18 9.73 16.32
C ASN A 328 -8.71 9.65 16.23
N LEU A 329 -9.37 10.77 15.95
CA LEU A 329 -10.80 10.81 15.68
C LEU A 329 -11.14 9.91 14.48
N LEU A 330 -10.47 10.12 13.34
CA LEU A 330 -10.74 9.36 12.12
C LEU A 330 -10.48 7.87 12.30
N ARG A 331 -9.41 7.50 13.02
CA ARG A 331 -9.10 6.10 13.35
C ARG A 331 -10.17 5.48 14.23
N ARG A 332 -10.64 6.18 15.27
CA ARG A 332 -11.72 5.70 16.16
C ARG A 332 -13.04 5.59 15.41
N SER A 333 -13.36 6.54 14.53
CA SER A 333 -14.53 6.47 13.66
C SER A 333 -14.44 5.28 12.69
N LEU A 334 -13.27 5.02 12.08
CA LEU A 334 -13.09 3.85 11.21
C LEU A 334 -13.26 2.54 11.99
N GLN A 335 -12.68 2.44 13.19
CA GLN A 335 -12.86 1.29 14.07
C GLN A 335 -14.33 1.08 14.45
N PHE A 336 -15.06 2.16 14.74
CA PHE A 336 -16.49 2.10 14.98
C PHE A 336 -17.27 1.63 13.74
N TYR A 337 -16.99 2.20 12.56
CA TYR A 337 -17.61 1.74 11.31
C TYR A 337 -17.28 0.28 10.99
N SER A 338 -16.08 -0.22 11.31
CA SER A 338 -15.75 -1.65 11.23
C SER A 338 -16.69 -2.48 12.13
N THR A 339 -17.00 -2.04 13.36
CA THR A 339 -17.99 -2.75 14.20
C THR A 339 -19.42 -2.68 13.65
N VAL A 340 -19.80 -1.60 12.98
CA VAL A 340 -21.10 -1.48 12.27
C VAL A 340 -21.13 -2.42 11.06
N ILE A 341 -20.04 -2.49 10.31
CA ILE A 341 -19.86 -3.43 9.19
C ILE A 341 -19.99 -4.87 9.68
N GLN A 342 -19.33 -5.22 10.78
CA GLN A 342 -19.45 -6.56 11.38
C GLN A 342 -20.90 -6.89 11.75
N LEU A 343 -21.65 -5.93 12.32
CA LEU A 343 -23.07 -6.09 12.60
C LEU A 343 -23.85 -6.40 11.31
N ILE A 344 -23.67 -5.58 10.28
CA ILE A 344 -24.36 -5.71 8.99
C ILE A 344 -24.04 -7.05 8.32
N LEU A 345 -22.76 -7.44 8.28
CA LEU A 345 -22.31 -8.70 7.68
C LEU A 345 -22.89 -9.91 8.43
N ARG A 346 -22.92 -9.89 9.76
CA ARG A 346 -23.58 -10.94 10.57
C ARG A 346 -25.09 -11.02 10.38
N MET A 347 -25.74 -9.89 10.08
CA MET A 347 -27.19 -9.88 9.78
C MET A 347 -27.51 -10.54 8.44
N VAL A 348 -26.59 -10.45 7.47
CA VAL A 348 -26.77 -11.03 6.12
C VAL A 348 -26.31 -12.48 6.06
N ASP A 349 -25.18 -12.79 6.69
CA ASP A 349 -24.63 -14.14 6.78
C ASP A 349 -24.04 -14.40 8.17
N PRO A 350 -24.68 -15.26 8.99
CA PRO A 350 -24.18 -15.65 10.30
C PRO A 350 -22.79 -16.32 10.28
N ALA A 351 -22.32 -16.81 9.12
CA ALA A 351 -21.00 -17.42 8.98
C ALA A 351 -19.83 -16.42 9.02
N TYR A 352 -20.10 -15.11 9.04
CA TYR A 352 -19.08 -14.06 9.19
C TYR A 352 -18.13 -14.35 10.39
N PRO A 353 -16.79 -14.32 10.21
CA PRO A 353 -16.05 -13.71 9.09
C PRO A 353 -15.86 -14.58 7.83
N ASN A 354 -16.31 -15.84 7.83
CA ASN A 354 -16.09 -16.80 6.74
C ASN A 354 -17.24 -16.79 5.71
N ILE A 355 -17.64 -15.61 5.24
CA ILE A 355 -18.73 -15.47 4.26
C ILE A 355 -18.36 -16.12 2.93
N THR A 356 -19.32 -16.81 2.33
CA THR A 356 -19.22 -17.35 0.97
C THR A 356 -20.23 -16.71 0.04
N LEU A 357 -19.88 -16.56 -1.24
CA LEU A 357 -20.80 -16.04 -2.27
C LEU A 357 -21.19 -17.17 -3.25
N PRO A 358 -22.41 -17.13 -3.83
CA PRO A 358 -23.46 -16.12 -3.63
C PRO A 358 -24.10 -16.19 -2.24
N LEU A 359 -24.58 -15.03 -1.74
CA LEU A 359 -25.36 -14.98 -0.50
C LEU A 359 -26.72 -15.67 -0.66
N ASN A 360 -27.40 -15.92 0.47
CA ASN A 360 -28.74 -16.48 0.48
C ASN A 360 -29.70 -15.63 -0.41
N PRO A 361 -30.46 -16.22 -1.34
CA PRO A 361 -31.45 -15.47 -2.12
C PRO A 361 -32.56 -14.86 -1.25
N GLU A 362 -32.88 -15.45 -0.10
CA GLU A 362 -33.83 -14.90 0.86
C GLU A 362 -33.16 -13.86 1.74
N ILE A 363 -33.42 -12.59 1.45
CA ILE A 363 -32.85 -11.46 2.18
C ILE A 363 -33.51 -11.37 3.57
N PRO A 364 -32.74 -11.36 4.68
CA PRO A 364 -33.29 -11.21 6.02
C PRO A 364 -34.11 -9.92 6.16
N LYS A 365 -35.37 -10.02 6.64
CA LYS A 365 -36.28 -8.88 6.81
C LYS A 365 -35.65 -7.76 7.67
N SER A 366 -34.88 -8.14 8.70
CA SER A 366 -34.16 -7.20 9.57
C SER A 366 -33.08 -6.39 8.85
N PHE A 367 -32.36 -7.00 7.91
CA PHE A 367 -31.41 -6.29 7.04
C PHE A 367 -32.14 -5.42 6.01
N ALA A 368 -33.16 -5.99 5.35
CA ALA A 368 -33.95 -5.29 4.34
C ALA A 368 -34.60 -4.00 4.87
N ALA A 369 -34.98 -4.01 6.15
CA ALA A 369 -35.61 -2.91 6.87
C ALA A 369 -34.63 -1.87 7.43
N LEU A 370 -33.31 -2.07 7.35
CA LEU A 370 -32.35 -1.07 7.82
C LEU A 370 -32.45 0.21 6.97
N PRO A 371 -32.27 1.40 7.57
CA PRO A 371 -32.12 2.65 6.81
C PRO A 371 -30.93 2.60 5.83
N GLU A 372 -31.06 3.23 4.66
CA GLU A 372 -29.97 3.26 3.66
C GLU A 372 -28.67 3.88 4.19
N PHE A 373 -28.78 4.83 5.15
CA PHE A 373 -27.62 5.50 5.73
C PHE A 373 -26.64 4.55 6.44
N TYR A 374 -27.08 3.33 6.82
CA TYR A 374 -26.19 2.34 7.43
C TYR A 374 -25.05 1.91 6.50
N VAL A 375 -25.31 1.90 5.19
CA VAL A 375 -24.33 1.59 4.15
C VAL A 375 -23.77 2.88 3.55
N GLU A 376 -24.62 3.90 3.36
CA GLU A 376 -24.22 5.17 2.75
C GLU A 376 -23.15 5.87 3.58
N ASP A 377 -23.32 5.92 4.90
CA ASP A 377 -22.43 6.62 5.80
C ASP A 377 -21.03 6.00 5.82
N VAL A 378 -20.96 4.66 5.75
CA VAL A 378 -19.69 3.93 5.63
C VAL A 378 -18.97 4.36 4.36
N ALA A 379 -19.66 4.35 3.22
CA ALA A 379 -19.07 4.73 1.94
C ALA A 379 -18.62 6.20 1.93
N GLU A 380 -19.47 7.12 2.41
CA GLU A 380 -19.15 8.55 2.46
C GLU A 380 -17.97 8.85 3.40
N PHE A 381 -17.91 8.17 4.54
CA PHE A 381 -16.77 8.27 5.45
C PHE A 381 -15.47 7.79 4.77
N LEU A 382 -15.51 6.66 4.07
CA LEU A 382 -14.34 6.13 3.36
C LEU A 382 -13.88 7.07 2.25
N LEU A 383 -14.80 7.63 1.45
CA LEU A 383 -14.47 8.63 0.43
C LEU A 383 -13.76 9.85 1.04
N PHE A 384 -14.24 10.33 2.20
CA PHE A 384 -13.58 11.40 2.94
C PHE A 384 -12.17 11.00 3.41
N VAL A 385 -12.02 9.82 4.02
CA VAL A 385 -10.75 9.32 4.52
C VAL A 385 -9.73 9.15 3.40
N VAL A 386 -10.10 8.53 2.28
CA VAL A 386 -9.24 8.34 1.10
C VAL A 386 -8.71 9.67 0.56
N GLN A 387 -9.57 10.69 0.55
CA GLN A 387 -9.23 11.99 0.00
C GLN A 387 -8.32 12.81 0.93
N TYR A 388 -8.57 12.80 2.24
CA TYR A 388 -7.93 13.74 3.17
C TYR A 388 -6.96 13.09 4.17
N SER A 389 -7.11 11.81 4.48
CA SER A 389 -6.26 11.10 5.47
C SER A 389 -6.12 9.60 5.15
N PRO A 390 -5.57 9.23 3.97
CA PRO A 390 -5.50 7.84 3.52
C PRO A 390 -4.69 6.92 4.46
N GLN A 391 -3.81 7.47 5.30
CA GLN A 391 -3.05 6.75 6.31
C GLN A 391 -3.93 6.03 7.35
N VAL A 392 -5.18 6.45 7.51
CA VAL A 392 -6.15 5.79 8.41
C VAL A 392 -6.53 4.40 7.87
N LEU A 393 -6.37 4.13 6.57
CA LEU A 393 -6.61 2.82 5.95
C LEU A 393 -5.48 1.79 6.18
N TYR A 394 -4.49 2.10 7.01
CA TYR A 394 -3.49 1.11 7.47
C TYR A 394 -3.90 0.38 8.76
N GLU A 395 -5.07 0.72 9.32
CA GLU A 395 -5.58 0.06 10.53
C GLU A 395 -5.94 -1.41 10.28
N PRO A 396 -5.74 -2.31 11.27
CA PRO A 396 -6.11 -3.72 11.13
C PRO A 396 -7.59 -3.96 10.79
N CYS A 397 -8.49 -3.09 11.26
CA CYS A 397 -9.94 -3.20 11.05
C CYS A 397 -10.40 -3.04 9.59
N VAL A 398 -9.49 -2.68 8.68
CA VAL A 398 -9.79 -2.49 7.26
C VAL A 398 -10.12 -3.80 6.53
N GLN A 399 -9.77 -4.96 7.11
CA GLN A 399 -10.18 -6.26 6.56
C GLN A 399 -11.71 -6.38 6.47
N ASP A 400 -12.42 -5.94 7.51
CA ASP A 400 -13.89 -5.96 7.53
C ASP A 400 -14.47 -5.04 6.46
N VAL A 401 -13.85 -3.87 6.29
CA VAL A 401 -14.22 -2.89 5.26
C VAL A 401 -14.08 -3.48 3.87
N VAL A 402 -12.98 -4.19 3.59
CA VAL A 402 -12.76 -4.88 2.31
C VAL A 402 -13.82 -5.96 2.10
N THR A 403 -14.07 -6.81 3.09
CA THR A 403 -15.11 -7.86 2.97
C THR A 403 -16.48 -7.25 2.72
N PHE A 404 -16.83 -6.16 3.42
CA PHE A 404 -18.07 -5.42 3.21
C PHE A 404 -18.23 -4.88 1.80
N LEU A 405 -17.21 -4.17 1.30
CA LEU A 405 -17.22 -3.61 -0.06
C LEU A 405 -17.41 -4.72 -1.10
N VAL A 406 -16.63 -5.79 -1.01
CA VAL A 406 -16.70 -6.92 -1.96
C VAL A 406 -18.05 -7.64 -1.87
N VAL A 407 -18.55 -7.94 -0.67
CA VAL A 407 -19.82 -8.67 -0.49
C VAL A 407 -20.99 -7.89 -1.10
N PHE A 408 -21.11 -6.59 -0.83
CA PHE A 408 -22.25 -5.81 -1.32
C PHE A 408 -22.12 -5.41 -2.80
N ILE A 409 -20.91 -5.23 -3.32
CA ILE A 409 -20.71 -5.02 -4.77
C ILE A 409 -20.98 -6.32 -5.54
N CYS A 410 -20.67 -7.48 -4.98
CA CYS A 410 -20.95 -8.78 -5.60
C CYS A 410 -22.41 -9.23 -5.41
N SER A 411 -23.12 -8.70 -4.41
CA SER A 411 -24.50 -9.09 -4.06
C SER A 411 -25.48 -7.93 -4.20
N GLN A 412 -25.42 -7.22 -5.33
CA GLN A 412 -26.15 -5.96 -5.59
C GLN A 412 -27.66 -6.06 -5.35
N HIS A 413 -28.25 -7.24 -5.55
CA HIS A 413 -29.67 -7.50 -5.34
C HIS A 413 -30.13 -7.31 -3.87
N TYR A 414 -29.21 -7.31 -2.91
CA TYR A 414 -29.49 -7.00 -1.50
C TYR A 414 -29.85 -5.53 -1.26
N ILE A 415 -29.47 -4.63 -2.16
CA ILE A 415 -29.73 -3.19 -2.04
C ILE A 415 -30.64 -2.76 -3.18
N ARG A 416 -31.78 -2.13 -2.87
CA ARG A 416 -32.74 -1.63 -3.87
C ARG A 416 -32.19 -0.42 -4.62
N ASN A 417 -31.53 0.50 -3.91
CA ASN A 417 -31.00 1.73 -4.49
C ASN A 417 -29.67 1.49 -5.24
N PRO A 418 -29.65 1.58 -6.59
CA PRO A 418 -28.44 1.33 -7.38
C PRO A 418 -27.36 2.39 -7.16
N TYR A 419 -27.71 3.61 -6.75
CA TYR A 419 -26.75 4.68 -6.47
C TYR A 419 -25.92 4.40 -5.23
N LEU A 420 -26.45 3.61 -4.30
CA LEU A 420 -25.70 3.16 -3.14
C LEU A 420 -24.62 2.16 -3.54
N ILE A 421 -24.93 1.24 -4.47
CA ILE A 421 -23.93 0.35 -5.08
C ILE A 421 -22.89 1.16 -5.87
N ALA A 422 -23.33 2.15 -6.66
CA ALA A 422 -22.44 3.04 -7.39
C ALA A 422 -21.45 3.76 -6.45
N LYS A 423 -21.91 4.21 -5.28
CA LYS A 423 -21.06 4.83 -4.25
C LYS A 423 -20.05 3.84 -3.65
N LEU A 424 -20.41 2.56 -3.47
CA LEU A 424 -19.44 1.53 -3.09
C LEU A 424 -18.40 1.29 -4.19
N VAL A 425 -18.82 1.26 -5.46
CA VAL A 425 -17.90 1.19 -6.61
C VAL A 425 -17.00 2.42 -6.71
N GLU A 426 -17.51 3.61 -6.37
CA GLU A 426 -16.71 4.84 -6.27
C GLU A 426 -15.60 4.68 -5.23
N VAL A 427 -15.85 4.04 -4.08
CA VAL A 427 -14.81 3.73 -3.09
C VAL A 427 -13.71 2.86 -3.71
N LEU A 428 -14.05 1.82 -4.49
CA LEU A 428 -13.06 0.99 -5.21
C LEU A 428 -12.26 1.83 -6.21
N PHE A 429 -12.92 2.72 -6.91
CA PHE A 429 -12.29 3.59 -7.89
C PHE A 429 -11.31 4.58 -7.24
N VAL A 430 -11.72 5.31 -6.20
CA VAL A 430 -10.85 6.32 -5.56
C VAL A 430 -9.71 5.70 -4.77
N THR A 431 -9.84 4.42 -4.36
CA THR A 431 -8.77 3.68 -3.67
C THR A 431 -7.78 3.04 -4.64
N ASN A 432 -8.10 3.00 -5.94
CA ASN A 432 -7.23 2.45 -6.96
C ASN A 432 -5.89 3.20 -7.02
N PRO A 433 -4.73 2.52 -7.10
CA PRO A 433 -3.41 3.16 -7.15
C PRO A 433 -3.22 4.13 -8.31
N ALA A 434 -3.91 3.91 -9.44
CA ALA A 434 -3.88 4.81 -10.60
C ALA A 434 -4.57 6.16 -10.32
N VAL A 435 -5.49 6.20 -9.35
CA VAL A 435 -6.21 7.41 -8.93
C VAL A 435 -5.58 8.01 -7.67
N GLN A 436 -5.27 7.18 -6.69
CA GLN A 436 -4.66 7.56 -5.42
C GLN A 436 -3.51 6.59 -5.06
N PRO A 437 -2.25 6.94 -5.36
CA PRO A 437 -1.12 6.05 -5.09
C PRO A 437 -0.95 5.69 -3.61
N ARG A 438 -1.38 6.56 -2.68
CA ARG A 438 -1.22 6.34 -1.23
C ARG A 438 -2.08 5.20 -0.68
N THR A 439 -3.11 4.78 -1.40
CA THR A 439 -4.04 3.71 -0.98
C THR A 439 -3.67 2.34 -1.56
N GLN A 440 -2.49 2.19 -2.16
CA GLN A 440 -2.04 0.95 -2.81
C GLN A 440 -2.26 -0.30 -1.96
N ARG A 441 -1.80 -0.29 -0.71
CA ARG A 441 -1.96 -1.44 0.21
C ARG A 441 -3.42 -1.84 0.42
N PHE A 442 -4.32 -0.86 0.54
CA PHE A 442 -5.75 -1.13 0.73
C PHE A 442 -6.39 -1.69 -0.56
N SER A 443 -6.01 -1.14 -1.72
CA SER A 443 -6.44 -1.67 -3.02
C SER A 443 -5.97 -3.10 -3.23
N GLU A 444 -4.71 -3.41 -2.96
CA GLU A 444 -4.15 -4.77 -3.08
C GLU A 444 -4.85 -5.77 -2.15
N MET A 445 -5.22 -5.35 -0.93
CA MET A 445 -6.02 -6.19 -0.02
C MET A 445 -7.39 -6.54 -0.63
N MET A 446 -8.01 -5.59 -1.32
CA MET A 446 -9.31 -5.78 -1.94
C MET A 446 -9.25 -6.59 -3.22
N GLU A 447 -8.26 -6.35 -4.08
CA GLU A 447 -8.04 -7.12 -5.30
C GLU A 447 -7.70 -8.59 -5.00
N ASN A 448 -6.89 -8.84 -3.96
CA ASN A 448 -6.48 -10.19 -3.58
C ASN A 448 -7.43 -10.89 -2.60
N HIS A 449 -8.55 -10.25 -2.23
CA HIS A 449 -9.54 -10.87 -1.37
C HIS A 449 -10.16 -12.10 -2.07
N PRO A 450 -10.32 -13.26 -1.40
CA PRO A 450 -10.80 -14.49 -2.05
C PRO A 450 -12.14 -14.35 -2.79
N LEU A 451 -13.08 -13.59 -2.20
CA LEU A 451 -14.36 -13.30 -2.84
C LEU A 451 -14.22 -12.35 -4.04
N SER A 452 -13.23 -11.45 -4.02
CA SER A 452 -12.98 -10.50 -5.10
C SER A 452 -12.50 -11.21 -6.34
N ILE A 453 -11.48 -12.08 -6.18
CA ILE A 453 -10.91 -12.90 -7.26
C ILE A 453 -11.99 -13.67 -8.01
N LYS A 454 -12.97 -14.24 -7.30
CA LYS A 454 -14.00 -15.09 -7.91
C LYS A 454 -15.22 -14.33 -8.44
N HIS A 455 -15.63 -13.24 -7.79
CA HIS A 455 -16.97 -12.67 -8.02
C HIS A 455 -16.97 -11.19 -8.43
N LEU A 456 -15.87 -10.45 -8.27
CA LEU A 456 -15.87 -9.01 -8.52
C LEU A 456 -16.02 -8.69 -10.02
N VAL A 457 -15.29 -9.40 -10.88
CA VAL A 457 -15.36 -9.21 -12.35
C VAL A 457 -16.79 -9.39 -12.90
N PRO A 458 -17.47 -10.53 -12.69
CA PRO A 458 -18.83 -10.71 -13.20
C PRO A 458 -19.83 -9.72 -12.60
N ALA A 459 -19.66 -9.37 -11.32
CA ALA A 459 -20.52 -8.39 -10.66
C ALA A 459 -20.40 -6.98 -11.26
N LEU A 460 -19.16 -6.52 -11.52
CA LEU A 460 -18.91 -5.23 -12.15
C LEU A 460 -19.36 -5.21 -13.61
N MET A 461 -19.19 -6.31 -14.36
CA MET A 461 -19.67 -6.40 -15.74
C MET A 461 -21.19 -6.28 -15.81
N LYS A 462 -21.90 -7.00 -14.92
CA LYS A 462 -23.35 -6.91 -14.80
C LYS A 462 -23.80 -5.50 -14.39
N PHE A 463 -23.12 -4.88 -13.41
CA PHE A 463 -23.48 -3.53 -12.99
C PHE A 463 -23.28 -2.50 -14.10
N TYR A 464 -22.20 -2.62 -14.89
CA TYR A 464 -21.93 -1.76 -16.05
C TYR A 464 -23.11 -1.74 -17.03
N THR A 465 -23.74 -2.90 -17.26
CA THR A 465 -24.90 -3.02 -18.15
C THR A 465 -26.20 -2.56 -17.50
N ASP A 466 -26.42 -2.89 -16.22
CA ASP A 466 -27.68 -2.63 -15.52
C ASP A 466 -27.90 -1.13 -15.23
N VAL A 467 -26.83 -0.35 -15.12
CA VAL A 467 -26.88 1.12 -14.88
C VAL A 467 -27.59 1.88 -16.02
N GLU A 468 -27.81 1.28 -17.20
CA GLU A 468 -28.57 1.92 -18.29
C GLU A 468 -30.06 2.11 -17.95
N HIS A 469 -30.62 1.28 -17.06
CA HIS A 469 -32.05 1.21 -16.80
C HIS A 469 -32.50 1.99 -15.54
N THR A 470 -31.63 2.78 -14.90
CA THR A 470 -31.92 3.39 -13.58
C THR A 470 -32.78 4.66 -13.61
N GLY A 471 -32.99 5.28 -14.77
CA GLY A 471 -34.21 6.02 -15.10
C GLY A 471 -34.60 7.28 -14.29
N ALA A 472 -33.88 8.40 -14.49
CA ALA A 472 -34.43 9.77 -14.54
C ALA A 472 -33.50 10.71 -15.34
N THR A 473 -34.03 11.82 -15.88
CA THR A 473 -33.30 12.74 -16.79
C THR A 473 -32.15 13.52 -16.13
N SER A 474 -32.14 13.67 -14.80
CA SER A 474 -30.99 14.23 -14.04
C SER A 474 -29.85 13.23 -13.81
N GLU A 475 -30.06 11.95 -14.13
CA GLU A 475 -29.17 10.83 -13.80
C GLU A 475 -28.30 10.38 -14.99
N PHE A 476 -28.42 11.07 -16.13
CA PHE A 476 -27.68 10.77 -17.35
C PHE A 476 -26.16 10.93 -17.22
N TYR A 477 -25.68 11.86 -16.37
CA TYR A 477 -24.24 12.08 -16.15
C TYR A 477 -23.62 11.07 -15.18
N ASP A 478 -24.45 10.46 -14.34
CA ASP A 478 -23.97 9.52 -13.32
C ASP A 478 -23.61 8.17 -13.95
N LYS A 479 -24.32 7.72 -15.00
CA LYS A 479 -24.01 6.43 -15.66
C LYS A 479 -22.63 6.39 -16.31
N PHE A 480 -22.23 7.44 -17.04
CA PHE A 480 -20.91 7.48 -17.68
C PHE A 480 -19.80 7.58 -16.63
N THR A 481 -20.06 8.31 -15.54
CA THR A 481 -19.14 8.39 -14.40
C THR A 481 -18.95 7.02 -13.76
N ILE A 482 -20.04 6.28 -13.51
CA ILE A 482 -20.00 4.90 -12.99
C ILE A 482 -19.24 3.98 -13.95
N ARG A 483 -19.51 4.04 -15.25
CA ARG A 483 -18.83 3.24 -16.27
C ARG A 483 -17.34 3.55 -16.37
N TYR A 484 -16.98 4.83 -16.23
CA TYR A 484 -15.59 5.25 -16.15
C TYR A 484 -14.89 4.69 -14.89
N HIS A 485 -15.55 4.72 -13.73
CA HIS A 485 -15.06 4.09 -12.51
C HIS A 485 -14.80 2.59 -12.73
N ILE A 486 -15.79 1.86 -13.23
CA ILE A 486 -15.68 0.42 -13.51
C ILE A 486 -14.56 0.13 -14.52
N SER A 487 -14.46 0.90 -15.60
CA SER A 487 -13.41 0.73 -16.62
C SER A 487 -12.00 0.90 -16.04
N THR A 488 -11.83 1.82 -15.10
CA THR A 488 -10.56 2.03 -14.41
C THR A 488 -10.25 0.87 -13.48
N ILE A 489 -11.24 0.38 -12.74
CA ILE A 489 -11.11 -0.81 -11.89
C ILE A 489 -10.73 -2.03 -12.74
N PHE A 490 -11.37 -2.25 -13.89
CA PHE A 490 -11.04 -3.36 -14.79
C PHE A 490 -9.61 -3.31 -15.32
N LYS A 491 -9.07 -2.13 -15.62
CA LYS A 491 -7.65 -2.01 -16.01
C LYS A 491 -6.72 -2.52 -14.91
N SER A 492 -7.03 -2.23 -13.65
CA SER A 492 -6.29 -2.71 -12.47
C SER A 492 -6.44 -4.22 -12.28
N LEU A 493 -7.68 -4.72 -12.30
CA LEU A 493 -7.96 -6.15 -12.15
C LEU A 493 -7.32 -6.98 -13.27
N TRP A 494 -7.29 -6.46 -14.51
CA TRP A 494 -6.63 -7.12 -15.62
C TRP A 494 -5.09 -7.18 -15.48
N GLN A 495 -4.47 -6.24 -14.76
CA GLN A 495 -3.04 -6.32 -14.46
C GLN A 495 -2.72 -7.37 -13.39
N ASN A 496 -3.71 -7.73 -12.57
CA ASN A 496 -3.57 -8.75 -11.54
C ASN A 496 -3.89 -10.15 -12.11
N ILE A 497 -2.86 -11.00 -12.18
CA ILE A 497 -2.95 -12.36 -12.76
C ILE A 497 -4.01 -13.23 -12.08
N ALA A 498 -4.35 -12.96 -10.82
CA ALA A 498 -5.35 -13.72 -10.08
C ALA A 498 -6.76 -13.63 -10.71
N HIS A 499 -7.08 -12.51 -11.36
CA HIS A 499 -8.40 -12.27 -11.95
C HIS A 499 -8.52 -12.78 -13.40
N HIS A 500 -7.41 -13.15 -14.05
CA HIS A 500 -7.40 -13.59 -15.45
C HIS A 500 -8.32 -14.79 -15.69
N GLY A 501 -8.33 -15.76 -14.77
CA GLY A 501 -9.21 -16.93 -14.85
C GLY A 501 -10.68 -16.54 -14.94
N THR A 502 -11.14 -15.66 -14.06
CA THR A 502 -12.53 -15.20 -14.02
C THR A 502 -12.91 -14.35 -15.23
N PHE A 503 -11.99 -13.51 -15.75
CA PHE A 503 -12.21 -12.83 -17.04
C PHE A 503 -12.39 -13.82 -18.19
N MET A 504 -11.59 -14.89 -18.24
CA MET A 504 -11.69 -15.91 -19.28
C MET A 504 -12.97 -16.75 -19.15
N GLU A 505 -13.40 -17.06 -17.94
CA GLU A 505 -14.68 -17.73 -17.68
C GLU A 505 -15.86 -16.89 -18.19
N GLU A 506 -15.89 -15.58 -17.88
CA GLU A 506 -16.93 -14.68 -18.38
C GLU A 506 -16.89 -14.50 -19.90
N PHE A 507 -15.70 -14.39 -20.49
CA PHE A 507 -15.51 -14.36 -21.94
C PHE A 507 -16.12 -15.60 -22.61
N ASN A 508 -15.89 -16.78 -22.05
CA ASN A 508 -16.40 -18.05 -22.57
C ASN A 508 -17.90 -18.27 -22.30
N SER A 509 -18.45 -17.71 -21.21
CA SER A 509 -19.90 -17.82 -20.87
C SER A 509 -20.80 -17.07 -21.87
N GLY A 510 -20.25 -16.05 -22.53
CA GLY A 510 -20.82 -15.32 -23.67
C GLY A 510 -21.96 -14.36 -23.33
N LYS A 511 -22.90 -14.69 -22.44
CA LYS A 511 -24.14 -13.89 -22.27
C LYS A 511 -23.92 -12.52 -21.63
N GLN A 512 -23.22 -12.44 -20.49
CA GLN A 512 -22.96 -11.16 -19.82
C GLN A 512 -21.82 -10.39 -20.49
N PHE A 513 -20.78 -11.11 -20.91
CA PHE A 513 -19.66 -10.51 -21.62
C PHE A 513 -20.08 -9.82 -22.92
N VAL A 514 -20.90 -10.45 -23.76
CA VAL A 514 -21.38 -9.83 -25.01
C VAL A 514 -22.24 -8.60 -24.71
N ARG A 515 -23.09 -8.64 -23.68
CA ARG A 515 -23.88 -7.46 -23.26
C ARG A 515 -22.98 -6.32 -22.83
N TYR A 516 -21.95 -6.61 -22.04
CA TYR A 516 -20.96 -5.63 -21.59
C TYR A 516 -20.21 -5.02 -22.78
N ILE A 517 -19.69 -5.83 -23.71
CA ILE A 517 -18.97 -5.34 -24.90
C ILE A 517 -19.87 -4.50 -25.80
N ASN A 518 -21.10 -4.94 -26.06
CA ASN A 518 -22.04 -4.16 -26.86
C ASN A 518 -22.31 -2.79 -26.22
N MET A 519 -22.48 -2.74 -24.90
CA MET A 519 -22.69 -1.48 -24.18
C MET A 519 -21.44 -0.59 -24.23
N LEU A 520 -20.26 -1.17 -24.05
CA LEU A 520 -18.98 -0.45 -24.14
C LEU A 520 -18.77 0.16 -25.53
N ILE A 521 -19.08 -0.58 -26.60
CA ILE A 521 -18.99 -0.07 -27.98
C ILE A 521 -19.98 1.09 -28.19
N ASN A 522 -21.24 0.92 -27.74
CA ASN A 522 -22.25 1.97 -27.86
C ASN A 522 -21.88 3.26 -27.12
N ASP A 523 -21.12 3.18 -26.03
CA ASP A 523 -20.64 4.38 -25.31
C ASP A 523 -19.52 5.13 -26.04
N THR A 524 -18.84 4.47 -26.98
CA THR A 524 -17.73 5.05 -27.76
C THR A 524 -18.16 5.65 -29.09
N THR A 525 -19.37 5.33 -29.54
CA THR A 525 -20.01 5.85 -30.76
C THR A 525 -20.94 7.00 -30.44
#